data_AF-A0A1X9YC64-F1
#
_entry.id   AF-A0A1X9YC64-F1
#
_cell.length_a   1.000
_cell.length_b   1.000
_cell.length_c   1.000
_cell.angle_alpha   90.00
_cell.angle_beta   90.00
_cell.angle_gamma   90.00
#
_symmetry.space_group_name_H-M   'P 1'
#
loop_
_entity.id
_entity.type
_entity.pdbx_description
1 polymer ?
#
loop_
_entity_poly.entity_id
_entity_poly.type
_entity_poly.pdbx_seq_one_letter_code
_entity_poly.pdbx_strand_id
1 'polypeptide(L)'
;MGGALLFPLPKKIFAMTDRIGHNGGPPLDDRRPSPADGASCRRCRHWRPPSEREESDYHAYQMGVIRRRVAEPWGACDRVMLRPGGPVAFAGTKGRSWCYNFEAKPPPTDEERRGQGFVTIYEGDRIVWQGREGEEPAEYRQGDLFD
;
A
#
# COMPACT_ATOMS: atom_id res chain seq x y z
N MET A 1 -17.60 -16.91 76.43
CA MET A 1 -17.47 -17.68 75.18
C MET A 1 -18.90 -17.92 74.71
N GLY A 2 -19.50 -17.16 73.78
CA GLY A 2 -19.08 -16.92 72.39
C GLY A 2 -19.64 -18.06 71.54
N GLY A 3 -20.55 -17.91 70.57
CA GLY A 3 -21.16 -16.73 69.98
C GLY A 3 -22.37 -17.15 69.13
N ALA A 4 -23.26 -16.19 68.86
CA ALA A 4 -24.47 -16.34 68.07
C ALA A 4 -24.16 -16.53 66.58
N LEU A 5 -24.80 -17.52 65.94
CA LEU A 5 -24.78 -17.69 64.48
C LEU A 5 -25.88 -16.82 63.86
N LEU A 6 -25.48 -15.59 63.48
CA LEU A 6 -26.25 -14.72 62.59
C LEU A 6 -26.13 -15.25 61.16
N PHE A 7 -27.23 -15.76 60.60
CA PHE A 7 -27.37 -15.95 59.15
C PHE A 7 -27.86 -14.64 58.54
N PRO A 8 -27.12 -13.99 57.61
CA PRO A 8 -27.67 -12.86 56.89
C PRO A 8 -28.59 -13.34 55.74
N LEU A 9 -29.82 -12.82 55.76
CA LEU A 9 -30.75 -12.85 54.63
C LEU A 9 -30.11 -12.21 53.38
N PRO A 10 -30.30 -12.77 52.18
CA PRO A 10 -29.85 -12.09 50.96
C PRO A 10 -30.70 -10.84 50.72
N LYS A 11 -30.04 -9.68 50.68
CA LYS A 11 -30.62 -8.43 50.22
C LYS A 11 -31.02 -8.58 48.75
N LYS A 12 -32.33 -8.75 48.49
CA LYS A 12 -32.91 -8.39 47.20
C LYS A 12 -32.82 -6.88 47.08
N ILE A 13 -31.94 -6.40 46.21
CA ILE A 13 -32.05 -5.05 45.63
C ILE A 13 -32.14 -5.22 44.11
N PHE A 14 -33.39 -5.07 43.69
CA PHE A 14 -33.91 -4.42 42.48
C PHE A 14 -32.96 -4.09 41.31
N ALA A 15 -33.43 -4.55 40.15
CA ALA A 15 -33.50 -3.87 38.85
C ALA A 15 -32.21 -3.61 38.04
N MET A 16 -32.12 -4.40 36.96
CA MET A 16 -31.73 -4.03 35.60
C MET A 16 -31.50 -2.53 35.36
N THR A 17 -30.28 -2.21 34.92
CA THR A 17 -30.14 -1.35 33.74
C THR A 17 -29.48 -2.17 32.65
N ASP A 18 -30.32 -2.57 31.70
CA ASP A 18 -29.95 -2.88 30.33
C ASP A 18 -28.82 -1.96 29.84
N ARG A 19 -27.62 -2.52 29.71
CA ARG A 19 -26.72 -2.11 28.63
C ARG A 19 -26.84 -3.16 27.54
N ILE A 20 -27.88 -2.96 26.73
CA ILE A 20 -28.07 -3.63 25.44
C ILE A 20 -26.76 -3.51 24.66
N GLY A 21 -26.10 -4.64 24.49
CA GLY A 21 -24.82 -4.77 23.81
C GLY A 21 -24.47 -6.25 23.64
N HIS A 22 -25.20 -6.94 22.77
CA HIS A 22 -25.07 -8.39 22.50
C HIS A 22 -23.81 -8.78 21.71
N ASN A 23 -22.79 -7.94 21.64
CA ASN A 23 -21.55 -8.28 20.93
C ASN A 23 -20.56 -8.97 21.86
N GLY A 24 -21.03 -9.95 22.64
CA GLY A 24 -20.19 -10.92 23.35
C GLY A 24 -19.63 -11.95 22.38
N GLY A 25 -19.04 -11.50 21.28
CA GLY A 25 -18.37 -12.38 20.33
C GLY A 25 -17.19 -13.08 21.02
N PRO A 26 -16.85 -14.31 20.62
CA PRO A 26 -15.64 -14.97 21.11
C PRO A 26 -14.44 -14.03 20.90
N PRO A 27 -13.43 -14.05 21.79
CA PRO A 27 -12.20 -13.29 21.59
C PRO A 27 -11.69 -13.54 20.17
N LEU A 28 -11.51 -12.46 19.40
CA LEU A 28 -10.89 -12.59 18.09
C LEU A 28 -9.48 -13.09 18.34
N ASP A 29 -9.17 -14.30 17.91
CA ASP A 29 -7.84 -14.90 18.06
C ASP A 29 -6.76 -13.89 17.60
N ASP A 30 -5.88 -13.49 18.52
CA ASP A 30 -5.01 -12.30 18.41
C ASP A 30 -3.85 -12.45 17.41
N ARG A 31 -3.86 -13.49 16.58
CA ARG A 31 -2.83 -13.69 15.57
C ARG A 31 -3.40 -13.95 14.19
N ARG A 32 -4.23 -13.02 13.73
CA ARG A 32 -4.50 -12.91 12.30
C ARG A 32 -3.18 -12.55 11.62
N PRO A 33 -2.70 -13.33 10.65
CA PRO A 33 -1.43 -13.04 9.98
C PRO A 33 -1.48 -11.65 9.38
N SER A 34 -0.68 -10.72 9.87
CA SER A 34 -0.61 -9.39 9.27
C SER A 34 -0.07 -9.51 7.85
N PRO A 35 -0.49 -8.63 6.93
CA PRO A 35 0.16 -8.52 5.64
C PRO A 35 1.66 -8.26 5.84
N ALA A 36 2.47 -8.69 4.88
CA ALA A 36 3.92 -8.47 4.92
C ALA A 36 4.25 -6.99 5.16
N ASP A 37 5.34 -6.73 5.88
CA ASP A 37 5.77 -5.37 6.16
C ASP A 37 5.98 -4.57 4.86
N GLY A 38 5.36 -3.39 4.79
CA GLY A 38 5.39 -2.54 3.59
C GLY A 38 4.48 -3.00 2.45
N ALA A 39 3.62 -4.01 2.65
CA ALA A 39 2.58 -4.40 1.70
C ALA A 39 1.65 -3.21 1.42
N SER A 40 1.50 -2.90 0.13
CA SER A 40 0.57 -1.90 -0.34
C SER A 40 0.20 -2.19 -1.78
N CYS A 41 -1.02 -1.82 -2.20
CA CYS A 41 -1.49 -2.01 -3.56
C CYS A 41 -0.52 -1.40 -4.56
N ARG A 42 0.06 -0.22 -4.29
CA ARG A 42 1.06 0.43 -5.17
C ARG A 42 2.27 -0.45 -5.48
N ARG A 43 2.66 -1.31 -4.54
CA ARG A 43 3.81 -2.23 -4.63
C ARG A 43 3.43 -3.64 -5.08
N CYS A 44 2.15 -3.93 -5.24
CA CYS A 44 1.66 -5.25 -5.64
C CYS A 44 1.74 -5.41 -7.17
N ARG A 45 2.18 -6.57 -7.65
CA ARG A 45 2.25 -6.87 -9.09
C ARG A 45 0.89 -6.94 -9.78
N HIS A 46 -0.18 -7.18 -9.02
CA HIS A 46 -1.55 -7.34 -9.54
C HIS A 46 -2.34 -6.03 -9.56
N TRP A 47 -1.82 -4.97 -8.95
CA TRP A 47 -2.52 -3.71 -8.88
C TRP A 47 -2.29 -2.87 -10.13
N ARG A 48 -3.39 -2.49 -10.77
CA ARG A 48 -3.39 -1.53 -11.87
C ARG A 48 -3.54 -0.12 -11.29
N PRO A 49 -2.59 0.80 -11.53
CA PRO A 49 -2.67 2.15 -10.99
C PRO A 49 -3.86 2.91 -11.58
N PRO A 50 -4.33 3.98 -10.92
CA PRO A 50 -5.24 4.94 -11.55
C PRO A 50 -4.59 5.59 -12.78
N SER A 51 -5.38 6.30 -13.57
CA SER A 51 -4.83 7.03 -14.72
C SER A 51 -3.94 8.19 -14.29
N GLU A 52 -2.94 8.50 -15.10
CA GLU A 52 -2.03 9.64 -14.86
C GLU A 52 -2.80 10.96 -14.72
N ARG A 53 -3.90 11.12 -15.47
CA ARG A 53 -4.76 12.29 -15.38
C ARG A 53 -5.43 12.41 -14.01
N GLU A 54 -5.97 11.32 -13.47
CA GLU A 54 -6.58 11.32 -12.13
C GLU A 54 -5.54 11.64 -11.06
N GLU A 55 -4.33 11.07 -11.17
CA GLU A 55 -3.24 11.37 -10.25
C GLU A 55 -2.83 12.85 -10.32
N SER A 56 -2.67 13.39 -11.53
CA SER A 56 -2.31 14.80 -11.76
C SER A 56 -3.39 15.77 -11.27
N ASP A 57 -4.66 15.52 -11.59
CA ASP A 57 -5.78 16.36 -11.15
C ASP A 57 -5.89 16.37 -9.61
N TYR A 58 -5.70 15.21 -8.96
CA TYR A 58 -5.71 15.13 -7.51
C TYR A 58 -4.50 15.83 -6.88
N HIS A 59 -3.31 15.70 -7.46
CA HIS A 59 -2.12 16.41 -7.01
C HIS A 59 -2.28 17.93 -7.13
N ALA A 60 -2.82 18.43 -8.25
CA ALA A 60 -3.13 19.85 -8.44
C ALA A 60 -4.19 20.37 -7.46
N TYR A 61 -5.19 19.54 -7.11
CA TYR A 61 -6.15 19.84 -6.03
C TYR A 61 -5.45 19.92 -4.66
N GLN A 62 -4.56 18.98 -4.33
CA GLN A 62 -3.81 18.99 -3.06
C GLN A 62 -2.89 20.21 -2.93
N MET A 63 -2.26 20.65 -4.03
CA MET A 63 -1.44 21.87 -4.06
C MET A 63 -2.27 23.17 -4.07
N GLY A 64 -3.60 23.08 -4.17
CA GLY A 64 -4.48 24.25 -4.24
C GLY A 64 -4.46 25.02 -5.56
N VAL A 65 -3.80 24.48 -6.60
CA VAL A 65 -3.81 25.01 -7.97
C VAL A 65 -5.23 24.93 -8.54
N ILE A 66 -5.90 23.81 -8.29
CA ILE A 66 -7.30 23.60 -8.65
C ILE A 66 -8.15 23.69 -7.39
N ARG A 67 -9.23 24.49 -7.43
CA ARG A 67 -10.12 24.70 -6.28
C ARG A 67 -11.35 23.78 -6.25
N ARG A 68 -11.71 23.17 -7.38
CA ARG A 68 -12.80 22.17 -7.40
C ARG A 68 -12.35 20.92 -6.66
N ARG A 69 -13.26 20.30 -5.91
CA ARG A 69 -12.99 19.01 -5.27
C ARG A 69 -12.80 17.94 -6.36
N VAL A 70 -11.78 17.12 -6.18
CA VAL A 70 -11.47 15.98 -7.05
C VAL A 70 -11.50 14.72 -6.19
N ALA A 71 -11.98 13.60 -6.74
CA ALA A 71 -11.91 12.33 -6.05
C ALA A 71 -10.43 11.94 -5.84
N GLU A 72 -10.11 11.38 -4.68
CA GLU A 72 -8.81 10.72 -4.50
C GLU A 72 -8.70 9.59 -5.55
N PRO A 73 -7.55 9.37 -6.22
CA PRO A 73 -7.38 8.34 -7.24
C PRO A 73 -7.42 6.91 -6.68
N TRP A 74 -8.05 6.01 -7.42
CA TRP A 74 -8.18 4.58 -7.07
C TRP A 74 -7.65 3.75 -8.22
N GLY A 75 -6.74 2.83 -7.90
CA GLY A 75 -6.39 1.77 -8.84
C GLY A 75 -7.37 0.61 -8.73
N ALA A 76 -7.11 -0.46 -9.48
CA ALA A 76 -7.94 -1.66 -9.50
C ALA A 76 -7.10 -2.93 -9.29
N CYS A 77 -7.63 -3.89 -8.56
CA CYS A 77 -7.05 -5.22 -8.41
C CYS A 77 -8.17 -6.26 -8.52
N ASP A 78 -7.99 -7.26 -9.37
CA ASP A 78 -8.92 -8.38 -9.60
C ASP A 78 -8.69 -9.56 -8.63
N ARG A 79 -7.65 -9.46 -7.79
CA ARG A 79 -7.20 -10.53 -6.90
C ARG A 79 -7.24 -10.13 -5.42
N VAL A 80 -8.03 -9.16 -4.98
CA VAL A 80 -8.03 -8.75 -3.56
C VAL A 80 -8.54 -9.86 -2.66
N MET A 81 -7.76 -10.22 -1.63
CA MET A 81 -8.16 -11.10 -0.54
C MET A 81 -8.25 -10.31 0.78
N LEU A 82 -9.46 -10.12 1.31
CA LEU A 82 -9.72 -9.29 2.51
C LEU A 82 -9.61 -10.04 3.85
N ARG A 83 -9.45 -11.37 3.80
CA ARG A 83 -9.23 -12.22 4.98
C ARG A 83 -8.28 -13.36 4.62
N PRO A 84 -7.45 -13.86 5.57
CA PRO A 84 -6.57 -14.99 5.30
C PRO A 84 -7.35 -16.18 4.73
N GLY A 85 -6.88 -16.74 3.61
CA GLY A 85 -7.53 -17.87 2.93
C GLY A 85 -8.93 -17.59 2.37
N GLY A 86 -9.35 -16.32 2.29
CA GLY A 86 -10.63 -15.92 1.73
C GLY A 86 -10.70 -16.02 0.21
N PRO A 87 -11.90 -15.88 -0.38
CA PRO A 87 -12.02 -15.79 -1.83
C PRO A 87 -11.30 -14.53 -2.34
N VAL A 88 -10.77 -14.63 -3.56
CA VAL A 88 -10.30 -13.47 -4.32
C VAL A 88 -11.48 -12.72 -4.92
N ALA A 89 -11.38 -11.39 -4.91
CA ALA A 89 -12.40 -10.51 -5.46
C ALA A 89 -11.78 -9.35 -6.24
N PHE A 90 -12.57 -8.80 -7.16
CA PHE A 90 -12.27 -7.52 -7.78
C PHE A 90 -12.61 -6.36 -6.83
N ALA A 91 -11.71 -5.39 -6.71
CA ALA A 91 -11.97 -4.15 -5.98
C ALA A 91 -11.18 -2.96 -6.56
N GLY A 92 -11.77 -1.77 -6.46
CA GLY A 92 -11.03 -0.52 -6.52
C GLY A 92 -10.30 -0.30 -5.20
N THR A 93 -9.00 0.01 -5.24
CA THR A 93 -8.19 0.22 -4.05
C THR A 93 -7.27 1.44 -4.19
N LYS A 94 -7.08 2.16 -3.10
CA LYS A 94 -6.07 3.22 -3.01
C LYS A 94 -4.68 2.58 -2.97
N GLY A 95 -3.66 3.30 -3.45
CA GLY A 95 -2.29 2.79 -3.48
C GLY A 95 -1.74 2.34 -2.11
N ARG A 96 -2.24 2.92 -1.01
CA ARG A 96 -1.88 2.55 0.39
C ARG A 96 -2.65 1.37 0.97
N SER A 97 -3.69 0.89 0.30
CA SER A 97 -4.48 -0.26 0.77
C SER A 97 -3.62 -1.53 0.71
N TRP A 98 -3.99 -2.58 1.43
CA TRP A 98 -3.27 -3.85 1.40
C TRP A 98 -4.26 -5.02 1.40
N CYS A 99 -3.79 -6.20 1.00
CA CYS A 99 -4.56 -7.45 1.03
C CYS A 99 -3.68 -8.62 1.51
N TYR A 100 -4.31 -9.72 1.90
CA TYR A 100 -3.63 -10.89 2.47
C TYR A 100 -2.84 -11.71 1.45
N ASN A 101 -3.10 -11.50 0.17
CA ASN A 101 -2.40 -12.14 -0.94
C ASN A 101 -1.52 -11.13 -1.72
N PHE A 102 -0.88 -10.22 -0.99
CA PHE A 102 0.09 -9.31 -1.55
C PHE A 102 1.24 -10.07 -2.21
N GLU A 103 1.52 -9.73 -3.47
CA GLU A 103 2.68 -10.22 -4.20
C GLU A 103 3.48 -9.00 -4.67
N ALA A 104 4.69 -8.84 -4.12
CA ALA A 104 5.55 -7.72 -4.48
C ALA A 104 5.83 -7.72 -5.99
N LYS A 105 5.88 -6.52 -6.58
CA LYS A 105 6.45 -6.34 -7.92
C LYS A 105 7.89 -6.89 -7.91
N PRO A 106 8.28 -7.70 -8.90
CA PRO A 106 9.67 -8.10 -9.03
C PRO A 106 10.54 -6.84 -9.16
N PRO A 107 11.78 -6.86 -8.66
CA PRO A 107 12.71 -5.78 -8.96
C PRO A 107 12.86 -5.66 -10.49
N PRO A 108 12.98 -4.45 -11.04
CA PRO A 108 13.18 -4.28 -12.47
C PRO A 108 14.47 -4.99 -12.89
N THR A 109 14.43 -5.63 -14.06
CA THR A 109 15.58 -6.32 -14.67
C THR A 109 16.67 -5.31 -15.02
N ASP A 110 17.90 -5.80 -15.26
CA ASP A 110 19.00 -4.93 -15.69
C ASP A 110 18.72 -4.27 -17.04
N GLU A 111 18.02 -4.97 -17.95
CA GLU A 111 17.56 -4.42 -19.21
C GLU A 111 16.51 -3.33 -19.02
N GLU A 112 15.55 -3.52 -18.11
CA GLU A 112 14.57 -2.49 -17.79
C GLU A 112 15.26 -1.27 -17.18
N ARG A 113 16.31 -1.44 -16.38
CA ARG A 113 17.08 -0.34 -15.78
C ARG A 113 17.94 0.41 -16.80
N ARG A 114 18.56 -0.32 -17.73
CA ARG A 114 19.35 0.27 -18.83
C ARG A 114 18.45 1.12 -19.72
N GLY A 115 18.91 2.32 -20.03
CA GLY A 115 18.14 3.24 -20.88
C GLY A 115 17.12 4.09 -20.13
N GLN A 116 17.00 3.92 -18.81
CA GLN A 116 16.27 4.87 -17.94
C GLN A 116 17.16 6.04 -17.50
N GLY A 117 18.48 5.92 -17.66
CA GLY A 117 19.42 6.99 -17.39
C GLY A 117 19.31 8.14 -18.40
N PHE A 118 19.66 9.34 -17.96
CA PHE A 118 19.92 10.48 -18.83
C PHE A 118 21.41 10.77 -18.76
N VAL A 119 22.10 10.62 -19.87
CA VAL A 119 23.56 10.67 -19.94
C VAL A 119 23.96 12.02 -20.52
N THR A 120 24.97 12.64 -19.91
CA THR A 120 25.60 13.86 -20.42
C THR A 120 27.10 13.58 -20.57
N ILE A 121 27.61 13.74 -21.79
CA ILE A 121 29.02 13.51 -22.12
C ILE A 121 29.70 14.86 -22.26
N TYR A 122 30.86 15.00 -21.60
CA TYR A 122 31.68 16.20 -21.62
C TYR A 122 33.02 15.94 -22.32
N GLU A 123 33.46 16.91 -23.12
CA GLU A 123 34.86 17.03 -23.54
C GLU A 123 35.43 18.33 -22.97
N GLY A 124 36.37 18.21 -22.04
CA GLY A 124 36.82 19.34 -21.24
C GLY A 124 35.67 19.94 -20.42
N ASP A 125 35.36 21.21 -20.67
CA ASP A 125 34.29 21.97 -20.00
C ASP A 125 32.99 22.06 -20.82
N ARG A 126 32.92 21.37 -21.96
CA ARG A 126 31.78 21.45 -22.90
C ARG A 126 30.96 20.18 -22.91
N ILE A 127 29.64 20.33 -22.91
CA ILE A 127 28.72 19.22 -23.21
C ILE A 127 28.80 18.96 -24.72
N VAL A 128 29.28 17.78 -25.08
CA VAL A 128 29.35 17.34 -26.49
C VAL A 128 28.16 16.48 -26.88
N TRP A 129 27.50 15.86 -25.90
CA TRP A 129 26.27 15.12 -26.14
C TRP A 129 25.41 14.99 -24.87
N GLN A 130 24.10 14.92 -25.06
CA GLN A 130 23.14 14.67 -24.00
C GLN A 130 21.92 13.92 -24.54
N GLY A 131 21.49 12.86 -23.85
CA GLY A 131 20.36 12.04 -24.30
C GLY A 131 20.07 10.88 -23.35
N ARG A 132 19.20 9.96 -23.79
CA ARG A 132 18.90 8.76 -23.01
C ARG A 132 20.09 7.80 -23.05
N GLU A 133 20.34 7.14 -21.94
CA GLU A 133 21.31 6.05 -21.86
C GLU A 133 21.04 5.01 -22.98
N GLY A 134 22.07 4.59 -23.70
CA GLY A 134 21.96 3.69 -24.86
C GLY A 134 21.70 4.38 -26.20
N GLU A 135 21.34 5.66 -26.23
CA GLU A 135 21.19 6.47 -27.46
C GLU A 135 22.46 7.26 -27.82
N GLU A 136 23.56 7.07 -27.08
CA GLU A 136 24.83 7.76 -27.34
C GLU A 136 25.31 7.51 -28.78
N PRO A 137 25.94 8.48 -29.46
CA PRO A 137 26.63 8.27 -30.72
C PRO A 137 27.71 7.18 -30.58
N ALA A 138 27.95 6.43 -31.65
CA ALA A 138 28.87 5.29 -31.63
C ALA A 138 30.28 5.68 -31.19
N GLU A 139 30.75 6.88 -31.54
CA GLU A 139 32.04 7.41 -31.10
C GLU A 139 32.18 7.58 -29.57
N TYR A 140 31.07 7.63 -28.84
CA TYR A 140 31.03 7.77 -27.39
C TYR A 140 30.58 6.50 -26.65
N ARG A 141 30.17 5.44 -27.38
CA ARG A 141 29.88 4.13 -26.80
C ARG A 141 31.22 3.47 -26.46
N GLN A 142 31.50 3.26 -25.18
CA GLN A 142 32.73 2.60 -24.68
C GLN A 142 32.76 1.11 -25.05
N GLY A 143 32.92 0.81 -26.34
CA GLY A 143 32.76 -0.51 -26.93
C GLY A 143 34.03 -1.31 -27.16
N ASP A 144 35.23 -0.84 -26.81
CA ASP A 144 36.50 -1.57 -27.09
C ASP A 144 37.53 -1.49 -25.94
N LEU A 145 37.15 -1.72 -24.69
CA LEU A 145 38.12 -1.80 -23.58
C LEU A 145 38.07 -3.08 -22.73
N PHE A 146 37.18 -4.03 -23.05
CA PHE A 146 37.20 -5.37 -22.46
C PHE A 146 36.66 -6.42 -23.44
N ASP A 147 37.49 -6.81 -24.41
CA ASP A 147 37.76 -8.21 -24.81
C ASP A 147 39.01 -8.26 -25.71
#